data_AF-A0A6H9YQT4-F1
#
_entry.id   AF-A0A6H9YQT4-F1
#
_cell.length_a   1.000
_cell.length_b   1.000
_cell.length_c   1.000
_cell.angle_alpha   90.00
_cell.angle_beta   90.00
_cell.angle_gamma   90.00
#
_symmetry.space_group_name_H-M   'P 1'
#
loop_
_entity.id
_entity.type
_entity.pdbx_description
1 polymer ?
#
loop_
_entity_poly.entity_id
_entity_poly.type
_entity_poly.pdbx_seq_one_letter_code
_entity_poly.pdbx_strand_id
1 'polypeptide(L)'
;MRLADWRLPHIAADTFLIADELIVNACAETPDSQIRIRFTLLPGAVLLGVWDSSDAMPQARPVVELEPEDLDLSPQNFDNNGGWGLPLVLALASECGTTRTRPHGKWVWARIKY
;
A
#
# COMPACT_ATOMS: atom_id res chain seq x y z
N MET A 1 14.50 9.28 -11.13
CA MET A 1 13.41 8.53 -10.44
C MET A 1 12.84 7.57 -11.47
N ARG A 2 12.70 6.27 -11.17
CA ARG A 2 12.34 5.24 -12.18
C ARG A 2 11.13 5.60 -13.06
N LEU A 3 10.08 6.21 -12.49
CA LEU A 3 8.92 6.67 -13.26
C LEU A 3 9.27 7.72 -14.31
N ALA A 4 10.16 8.67 -14.01
CA ALA A 4 10.63 9.65 -14.98
C ALA A 4 11.42 8.97 -16.11
N ASP A 5 12.24 7.97 -15.77
CA ASP A 5 13.01 7.19 -16.75
C ASP A 5 12.10 6.37 -17.67
N TRP A 6 10.94 5.94 -17.16
CA TRP A 6 9.88 5.28 -17.94
C TRP A 6 8.93 6.24 -18.66
N ARG A 7 9.12 7.56 -18.51
CA ARG A 7 8.26 8.63 -19.05
C ARG A 7 6.82 8.59 -18.52
N LEU A 8 6.65 8.23 -17.24
CA LEU A 8 5.36 8.11 -16.55
C LEU A 8 5.25 9.06 -15.33
N PRO A 9 5.52 10.37 -15.44
CA PRO A 9 5.43 11.28 -14.30
C PRO A 9 3.98 11.48 -13.81
N HIS A 10 2.98 11.25 -14.67
CA HIS A 10 1.56 11.48 -14.35
C HIS A 10 1.00 10.53 -13.30
N ILE A 11 1.59 9.34 -13.13
CA ILE A 11 1.17 8.37 -12.10
C ILE A 11 1.98 8.48 -10.81
N ALA A 12 2.86 9.48 -10.69
CA ALA A 12 3.78 9.57 -9.56
C ALA A 12 3.04 9.75 -8.23
N ALA A 13 2.03 10.62 -8.17
CA ALA A 13 1.27 10.87 -6.95
C ALA A 13 0.61 9.60 -6.41
N ASP A 14 -0.15 8.89 -7.24
CA ASP A 14 -0.81 7.63 -6.87
C ASP A 14 0.22 6.57 -6.47
N THR A 15 1.33 6.48 -7.20
CA THR A 15 2.42 5.53 -6.90
C THR A 15 3.04 5.82 -5.54
N PHE A 16 3.29 7.09 -5.20
CA PHE A 16 3.86 7.46 -3.91
C PHE A 16 2.91 7.14 -2.77
N LEU A 17 1.62 7.45 -2.92
CA LEU A 17 0.63 7.20 -1.88
C LEU A 17 0.44 5.69 -1.64
N ILE A 18 0.33 4.89 -2.71
CA ILE A 18 0.29 3.43 -2.59
C ILE A 18 1.58 2.90 -1.94
N ALA A 19 2.75 3.44 -2.30
CA ALA A 19 4.01 2.99 -1.71
C ALA A 19 4.08 3.28 -0.22
N ASP A 20 3.67 4.46 0.20
CA ASP A 20 3.64 4.86 1.61
C ASP A 20 2.78 3.90 2.42
N GLU A 21 1.54 3.66 1.99
CA GLU A 21 0.62 2.75 2.67
C GLU A 21 1.12 1.31 2.74
N LEU A 22 1.68 0.78 1.64
CA LEU A 22 2.20 -0.58 1.64
C LEU A 22 3.46 -0.72 2.53
N ILE A 23 4.32 0.31 2.58
CA ILE A 23 5.53 0.31 3.41
C ILE A 23 5.16 0.46 4.89
N VAL A 24 4.29 1.40 5.23
CA VAL A 24 3.80 1.62 6.60
C VAL A 24 3.17 0.34 7.14
N ASN A 25 2.30 -0.32 6.36
CA ASN A 25 1.70 -1.59 6.76
C ASN A 25 2.74 -2.69 6.99
N ALA A 26 3.73 -2.83 6.10
CA ALA A 26 4.79 -3.84 6.25
C ALA A 26 5.67 -3.58 7.49
N CYS A 27 6.02 -2.32 7.76
CA CYS A 27 6.80 -1.92 8.92
C CYS A 27 6.02 -2.12 10.23
N ALA A 28 4.72 -1.81 10.25
CA ALA A 28 3.87 -2.00 11.43
C ALA A 28 3.66 -3.50 11.75
N GLU A 29 3.48 -4.31 10.71
CA GLU A 29 3.26 -5.76 10.85
C GLU A 29 4.55 -6.52 11.23
N THR A 30 5.70 -6.04 10.78
CA THR A 30 7.01 -6.65 11.07
C THR A 30 8.03 -5.61 11.56
N PRO A 31 7.86 -5.10 12.79
CA PRO A 31 8.80 -4.14 13.36
C PRO A 31 10.23 -4.68 13.38
N ASP A 32 11.20 -3.81 13.12
CA ASP A 32 12.65 -4.10 13.10
C ASP A 32 13.08 -5.25 12.17
N SER A 33 12.19 -5.65 11.25
CA SER A 33 12.42 -6.74 10.31
C SER A 33 12.67 -6.22 8.90
N GLN A 34 13.30 -7.04 8.07
CA GLN A 34 13.53 -6.68 6.68
C GLN A 34 12.22 -6.63 5.90
N ILE A 35 11.98 -5.52 5.22
CA ILE A 35 11.02 -5.43 4.11
C ILE A 35 11.74 -5.43 2.76
N ARG A 36 11.05 -5.82 1.68
CA ARG A 36 11.61 -5.74 0.31
C ARG A 36 10.64 -5.06 -0.62
N ILE A 37 11.15 -4.17 -1.46
CA ILE A 37 10.34 -3.44 -2.43
C ILE A 37 10.62 -3.98 -3.84
N ARG A 38 9.55 -4.30 -4.56
CA ARG A 38 9.57 -4.64 -5.98
C ARG A 38 8.86 -3.53 -6.75
N PHE A 39 9.55 -2.95 -7.73
CA PHE A 39 9.00 -1.91 -8.57
C PHE A 39 9.35 -2.18 -10.03
N THR A 40 8.35 -2.63 -10.81
CA THR A 40 8.54 -3.23 -12.12
C THR A 40 7.59 -2.63 -13.14
N LEU A 41 8.12 -2.24 -14.30
CA LEU A 41 7.32 -1.84 -15.45
C LEU A 41 6.72 -3.09 -16.13
N LEU A 42 5.40 -3.11 -16.30
CA LEU A 42 4.66 -4.11 -17.07
C LEU A 42 4.01 -3.44 -18.30
N PRO A 43 3.55 -4.21 -19.30
CA PRO A 43 2.72 -3.65 -20.36
C PRO A 43 1.45 -2.99 -19.80
N GLY A 44 1.33 -1.66 -19.96
CA GLY A 44 0.17 -0.87 -19.55
C GLY A 44 0.00 -0.63 -18.05
N ALA A 45 0.94 -1.06 -17.20
CA ALA A 45 0.90 -0.78 -15.77
C ALA A 45 2.28 -0.84 -15.11
N VAL A 46 2.42 -0.22 -13.95
CA VAL A 46 3.55 -0.41 -13.05
C VAL A 46 3.10 -1.32 -11.90
N LEU A 47 3.87 -2.37 -11.63
CA LEU A 47 3.69 -3.21 -10.46
C LEU A 47 4.57 -2.69 -9.32
N LEU A 48 3.92 -2.35 -8.22
CA LEU A 48 4.56 -2.05 -6.95
C LEU A 48 4.18 -3.14 -5.95
N GLY A 49 5.18 -3.77 -5.32
CA GLY A 49 4.97 -4.76 -4.28
C GLY A 49 5.91 -4.54 -3.11
N VAL A 50 5.39 -4.74 -1.90
CA VAL A 50 6.15 -4.71 -0.66
C VAL A 50 6.04 -6.09 -0.03
N TRP A 51 7.18 -6.66 0.32
CA TRP A 51 7.29 -7.91 1.05
C TRP A 51 7.59 -7.65 2.51
N ASP A 52 6.93 -8.41 3.38
CA ASP A 52 7.21 -8.51 4.80
C ASP A 52 7.27 -9.99 5.23
N SER A 53 7.89 -10.26 6.38
CA SER A 53 8.09 -11.62 6.87
C SER A 53 6.89 -12.23 7.60
N SER A 54 5.79 -11.49 7.81
CA SER A 54 4.60 -11.99 8.50
C SER A 54 3.71 -12.78 7.55
N ASP A 55 3.17 -13.90 8.05
CA ASP A 55 2.16 -14.69 7.36
C ASP A 55 0.73 -14.14 7.54
N ALA A 56 0.55 -13.12 8.41
CA ALA A 56 -0.73 -12.47 8.61
C ALA A 56 -1.19 -11.80 7.33
N MET A 57 -2.45 -12.01 6.94
CA MET A 57 -3.00 -11.41 5.72
C MET A 57 -3.46 -9.97 5.99
N PRO A 58 -3.23 -9.03 5.06
CA PRO A 58 -3.73 -7.67 5.21
C PRO A 58 -5.26 -7.70 5.31
N GLN A 59 -5.80 -7.08 6.35
CA GLN A 59 -7.24 -6.97 6.57
C GLN A 59 -7.66 -5.52 6.31
N ALA A 60 -8.42 -5.30 5.25
CA ALA A 60 -9.06 -4.01 5.03
C ALA A 60 -10.14 -3.83 6.10
N ARG A 61 -10.15 -2.67 6.77
CA ARG A 61 -11.33 -2.29 7.56
C ARG A 61 -12.49 -2.03 6.58
N PRO A 62 -13.73 -2.40 6.94
CA PRO A 62 -14.89 -2.00 6.15
C PRO A 62 -14.87 -0.48 6.02
N VAL A 63 -15.09 0.02 4.80
CA VAL A 63 -15.34 1.45 4.59
C VAL A 63 -16.71 1.73 5.18
N VAL A 64 -16.73 2.17 6.43
CA VAL A 64 -17.91 2.81 7.02
C VAL A 64 -17.90 4.24 6.46
N GLU A 65 -19.03 4.73 5.97
CA GLU A 65 -19.21 6.16 5.72
C GLU A 65 -18.95 6.86 7.06
N LEU A 66 -17.79 7.50 7.19
CA LEU A 66 -17.49 8.34 8.34
C LEU A 66 -18.24 9.65 8.13
N GLU A 67 -19.15 9.97 9.04
CA GLU A 67 -19.67 11.32 9.10
C GLU A 67 -18.56 12.24 9.66
N PRO A 68 -18.54 13.54 9.33
CA PRO A 68 -17.54 14.48 9.85
C PRO A 68 -17.43 14.49 11.38
N GLU A 69 -18.49 14.07 12.06
CA GLU A 69 -18.63 13.96 13.52
C GLU A 69 -17.89 12.73 14.11
N ASP A 70 -17.59 11.73 13.29
CA ASP A 70 -16.87 10.51 13.68
C ASP A 70 -15.34 10.67 13.57
N LEU A 71 -14.87 11.76 12.96
CA LEU A 71 -13.45 12.05 12.78
C LEU A 71 -12.87 12.70 14.05
N ASP A 72 -12.05 11.96 14.79
CA ASP A 72 -11.21 12.56 15.82
C ASP A 72 -10.00 13.26 15.17
N LEU A 73 -10.19 14.54 14.84
CA LEU A 73 -9.16 15.41 14.24
C LEU A 73 -8.16 15.96 15.27
N SER A 74 -8.16 15.44 16.51
CA SER A 74 -7.15 15.87 17.48
C SER A 74 -5.75 15.41 17.01
N PRO A 75 -4.69 16.23 17.22
CA PRO A 75 -3.33 15.90 16.79
C PRO A 75 -2.79 14.57 17.33
N GLN A 76 -3.41 14.05 18.40
CA GLN A 76 -3.04 12.82 19.09
C GLN A 76 -3.74 11.58 18.49
N ASN A 77 -4.86 11.77 17.79
CA ASN A 77 -5.70 10.68 17.25
C ASN A 77 -5.84 10.71 15.72
N PHE A 78 -5.13 11.59 15.03
CA PHE A 78 -5.07 11.58 13.56
C PHE A 78 -4.69 10.20 12.99
N ASP A 79 -3.77 9.48 13.65
CA ASP A 79 -3.38 8.10 13.31
C ASP A 79 -4.33 7.02 13.87
N ASN A 80 -5.14 7.34 14.89
CA ASN A 80 -6.13 6.41 15.46
C ASN A 80 -7.34 6.18 14.54
N ASN A 81 -7.52 7.04 13.55
CA ASN A 81 -8.41 6.77 12.42
C ASN A 81 -7.81 5.74 11.43
N GLY A 82 -6.66 5.13 11.72
CA GLY A 82 -5.92 4.20 10.85
C GLY A 82 -6.73 3.02 10.29
N GLY A 83 -6.19 2.39 9.24
CA GLY A 83 -6.85 1.30 8.49
C GLY A 83 -7.44 1.72 7.15
N TRP A 84 -7.25 2.98 6.75
CA TRP A 84 -7.55 3.49 5.40
C TRP A 84 -6.54 3.08 4.34
N GLY A 85 -5.36 2.59 4.73
CA GLY A 85 -4.30 2.28 3.77
C GLY A 85 -4.70 1.28 2.70
N LEU A 86 -5.41 0.21 3.09
CA LEU A 86 -5.91 -0.77 2.13
C LEU A 86 -7.07 -0.24 1.28
N PRO A 87 -8.10 0.43 1.84
CA PRO A 87 -9.10 1.16 1.04
C PRO A 87 -8.50 2.15 0.03
N LEU A 88 -7.47 2.90 0.41
CA LEU A 88 -6.80 3.87 -0.45
C LEU A 88 -6.07 3.17 -1.60
N VAL A 89 -5.33 2.11 -1.29
CA VAL A 89 -4.69 1.25 -2.29
C VAL A 89 -5.73 0.63 -3.24
N LEU A 90 -6.88 0.19 -2.73
CA LEU A 90 -8.00 -0.35 -3.52
C LEU A 90 -8.62 0.70 -4.45
N ALA A 91 -8.69 1.97 -4.00
CA ALA A 91 -9.26 3.06 -4.79
C ALA A 91 -8.33 3.53 -5.93
N LEU A 92 -7.03 3.55 -5.68
CA LEU A 92 -6.03 4.07 -6.62
C LEU A 92 -5.45 3.00 -7.56
N ALA A 93 -5.33 1.76 -7.10
CA ALA A 93 -4.79 0.68 -7.90
C ALA A 93 -5.84 0.16 -8.88
N SER A 94 -5.41 -0.15 -10.10
CA SER A 94 -6.25 -0.88 -11.06
C SER A 94 -6.48 -2.34 -10.67
N GLU A 95 -5.57 -2.89 -9.88
CA GLU A 95 -5.63 -4.24 -9.31
C GLU A 95 -4.66 -4.28 -8.12
N CYS A 96 -5.01 -4.97 -7.04
CA CYS A 96 -4.11 -5.23 -5.94
C CYS A 96 -4.35 -6.63 -5.37
N GLY A 97 -3.38 -7.15 -4.65
CA GLY A 97 -3.50 -8.48 -4.06
C GLY A 97 -2.38 -8.82 -3.11
N THR A 98 -2.42 -10.05 -2.63
CA THR A 98 -1.40 -10.62 -1.74
C THR A 98 -0.92 -11.96 -2.28
N THR A 99 0.38 -12.22 -2.20
CA THR A 99 0.99 -13.49 -2.62
C THR A 99 1.94 -13.99 -1.55
N ARG A 100 1.61 -15.14 -0.94
CA ARG A 100 2.47 -15.79 0.07
C ARG A 100 3.82 -16.20 -0.51
N THR A 101 4.87 -16.11 0.30
CA THR A 101 6.18 -16.69 0.02
C THR A 101 6.44 -17.87 0.94
N ARG A 102 7.23 -18.85 0.48
CA ARG A 102 7.73 -19.94 1.32
C ARG A 102 9.16 -19.61 1.78
N PRO A 103 9.58 -19.97 3.01
CA PRO A 103 8.79 -20.66 4.05
C PRO A 103 7.80 -19.75 4.78
N HIS A 104 8.08 -18.45 4.89
CA HIS A 104 7.24 -17.44 5.54
C HIS A 104 7.22 -16.14 4.73
N GLY A 105 6.23 -15.29 5.02
CA GLY A 105 6.08 -13.94 4.50
C GLY A 105 5.12 -13.83 3.33
N LYS A 106 4.93 -12.60 2.89
CA LYS A 106 3.97 -12.27 1.82
C LYS A 106 4.43 -11.05 1.03
N TRP A 107 4.03 -11.01 -0.23
CA TRP A 107 4.03 -9.78 -1.02
C TRP A 107 2.63 -9.20 -0.99
N VAL A 108 2.48 -7.96 -0.53
CA VAL A 108 1.30 -7.12 -0.80
C VAL A 108 1.64 -6.25 -1.99
N TRP A 109 0.78 -6.23 -3.01
CA TRP A 109 1.11 -5.57 -4.28
C TRP A 109 -0.08 -4.85 -4.90
N ALA A 110 0.23 -3.87 -5.75
CA ALA A 110 -0.70 -3.05 -6.50
C ALA A 110 -0.19 -2.81 -7.93
N ARG A 111 -1.11 -2.72 -8.89
CA ARG A 111 -0.88 -2.36 -10.28
C ARG A 111 -1.46 -0.98 -10.56
N ILE A 112 -0.61 -0.05 -10.96
CA ILE A 112 -0.97 1.32 -11.32
C ILE A 112 -0.96 1.44 -12.85
N LYS A 113 -2.11 1.69 -13.48
CA LYS A 113 -2.22 1.90 -14.93
C LYS A 113 -1.66 3.26 -15.33
N TYR A 114 -1.09 3.36 -16.53
CA TYR A 114 -0.55 4.61 -17.08
C TYR A 114 -0.99 4.87 -18.51
#